data_AF-A0A355GEQ8-F1
#
_entry.id   AF-A0A355GEQ8-F1
#
_cell.length_a   1.000
_cell.length_b   1.000
_cell.length_c   1.000
_cell.angle_alpha   90.00
_cell.angle_beta   90.00
_cell.angle_gamma   90.00
#
_symmetry.space_group_name_H-M   'P 1'
#
loop_
_entity.id
_entity.type
_entity.pdbx_description
1 polymer ?
#
loop_
_entity_poly.entity_id
_entity_poly.type
_entity_poly.pdbx_seq_one_letter_code
_entity_poly.pdbx_strand_id
1 'polypeptide(L)' 'MADRVSDFILERLREWGIERVYGYPGDGINGIMGALARAGAPQFIQARHEEMAAF' A
#
# COMPACT_ATOMS: atom_id res chain seq x y z
N MET A 1 -15.03 15.00 0.65
CA MET A 1 -15.02 13.57 0.28
C MET A 1 -14.68 12.82 1.55
N ALA A 2 -15.42 11.79 1.95
CA ALA A 2 -14.96 10.97 3.09
C ALA A 2 -13.74 10.18 2.62
N ASP A 3 -12.60 10.33 3.29
CA ASP A 3 -11.40 9.56 2.97
C ASP A 3 -11.71 8.08 3.20
N ARG A 4 -11.32 7.22 2.24
CA ARG A 4 -11.46 5.78 2.44
C ARG A 4 -10.48 5.34 3.52
N VAL A 5 -10.80 4.26 4.22
CA VAL A 5 -9.87 3.66 5.20
C VAL A 5 -8.50 3.40 4.58
N SER A 6 -8.44 2.98 3.31
CA SER A 6 -7.18 2.78 2.61
C SER A 6 -6.39 4.06 2.33
N ASP A 7 -7.06 5.18 2.08
CA ASP A 7 -6.41 6.48 1.88
C ASP A 7 -5.79 6.96 3.21
N PHE A 8 -6.53 6.80 4.32
CA PHE A 8 -6.05 7.13 5.67
C PHE A 8 -4.83 6.30 6.07
N ILE A 9 -4.83 4.98 5.81
CA ILE A 9 -3.68 4.10 6.10
C ILE A 9 -2.44 4.59 5.35
N LEU A 10 -2.57 4.92 4.06
CA LEU A 10 -1.43 5.40 3.27
C LEU A 10 -0.93 6.76 3.76
N GLU A 11 -1.81 7.66 4.16
CA GLU A 11 -1.42 8.94 4.76
C GLU A 11 -0.58 8.71 6.03
N ARG A 12 -1.02 7.82 6.93
CA ARG A 12 -0.24 7.48 8.14
C ARG A 12 1.13 6.90 7.81
N LEU A 13 1.21 5.98 6.85
CA LEU A 13 2.50 5.43 6.40
C LEU A 13 3.44 6.53 5.88
N ARG A 14 2.91 7.49 5.13
CA ARG A 14 3.69 8.63 4.61
C ARG A 14 4.19 9.56 5.72
N GLU A 15 3.35 9.84 6.71
CA GLU A 15 3.76 10.66 7.86
C GLU A 15 4.86 9.98 8.69
N TRP A 16 4.88 8.65 8.74
CA TRP A 16 5.98 7.89 9.34
C TRP A 16 7.24 7.83 8.47
N GLY A 17 7.22 8.45 7.29
CA GLY A 17 8.36 8.44 6.35
C GLY A 17 8.54 7.11 5.63
N ILE A 18 7.51 6.25 5.58
CA ILE A 18 7.58 5.02 4.80
C ILE A 18 7.51 5.36 3.30
N GLU A 19 8.56 5.00 2.57
CA GLU A 19 8.66 5.26 1.13
C GLU A 19 8.25 4.06 0.26
N ARG A 20 8.29 2.85 0.82
CA ARG A 20 8.10 1.58 0.09
C ARG A 20 7.24 0.61 0.90
N VAL A 21 6.37 -0.10 0.20
CA VAL A 21 5.55 -1.20 0.74
C VAL A 21 5.77 -2.43 -0.12
N TYR A 22 6.09 -3.55 0.51
CA TYR A 22 6.30 -4.83 -0.16
C TYR A 22 5.06 -5.70 0.00
N GLY A 23 4.68 -6.45 -1.03
CA GLY A 23 3.53 -7.34 -0.94
C GLY A 23 3.28 -8.16 -2.20
N TYR A 24 2.25 -9.01 -2.13
CA TYR A 24 1.71 -9.72 -3.28
C TYR A 24 0.24 -9.30 -3.48
N PRO A 25 -0.15 -8.77 -4.67
CA PRO A 25 -1.50 -8.28 -4.88
C PRO A 25 -2.53 -9.42 -4.95
N GLY A 26 -3.69 -9.18 -4.35
CA GLY A 26 -4.85 -10.06 -4.41
C GLY A 26 -6.13 -9.31 -4.09
N ASP A 27 -7.29 -9.92 -4.36
CA ASP A 27 -8.58 -9.22 -4.32
C ASP A 27 -8.91 -8.62 -2.94
N GLY A 28 -8.44 -9.27 -1.88
CA GLY A 28 -8.61 -8.79 -0.49
C GLY A 28 -7.97 -7.43 -0.20
N ILE A 29 -7.03 -6.97 -1.03
CA ILE A 29 -6.33 -5.68 -0.82
C ILE A 29 -6.54 -4.68 -1.97
N ASN A 30 -7.51 -4.89 -2.86
CA ASN A 30 -7.79 -3.98 -3.99
C ASN A 30 -8.06 -2.53 -3.55
N GLY A 31 -8.63 -2.32 -2.36
CA GLY A 31 -8.84 -0.99 -1.79
C GLY A 31 -7.52 -0.23 -1.53
N ILE A 32 -6.48 -0.93 -1.07
CA ILE A 32 -5.13 -0.39 -0.84
C ILE A 32 -4.42 -0.19 -2.18
N MET A 33 -4.50 -1.16 -3.09
CA MET A 33 -3.89 -1.06 -4.44
C MET A 33 -4.42 0.16 -5.21
N GLY A 34 -5.75 0.36 -5.18
CA GLY A 34 -6.36 1.53 -5.80
C GLY A 34 -5.94 2.85 -5.12
N ALA A 35 -5.74 2.84 -3.80
CA ALA A 35 -5.29 4.02 -3.06
C ALA A 35 -3.82 4.35 -3.36
N LEU A 36 -2.94 3.34 -3.45
CA LEU A 36 -1.54 3.48 -3.87
C LEU A 36 -1.45 4.09 -5.28
N ALA A 37 -2.26 3.59 -6.21
CA ALA A 37 -2.32 4.10 -7.57
C ALA A 37 -2.74 5.58 -7.65
N ARG A 38 -3.62 6.05 -6.75
CA ARG A 38 -4.03 7.46 -6.65
C ARG A 38 -3.01 8.33 -5.92
N ALA A 39 -2.41 7.81 -4.85
CA ALA A 39 -1.53 8.57 -3.95
C ALA A 39 -0.14 8.79 -4.54
N GLY A 40 0.35 7.89 -5.40
CA GLY A 40 1.69 7.94 -6.00
C GLY A 40 2.84 7.59 -5.05
N ALA A 41 2.58 7.55 -3.74
CA ALA A 41 3.51 7.10 -2.71
C ALA A 41 2.73 6.55 -1.49
N PRO A 42 3.32 5.63 -0.69
CA PRO A 42 4.58 4.91 -0.91
C PRO A 42 4.58 4.02 -2.17
N GLN A 43 5.77 3.71 -2.69
CA GLN A 43 5.92 2.82 -3.85
C GLN A 43 5.59 1.38 -3.45
N PHE A 44 4.71 0.73 -4.21
CA PHE A 44 4.47 -0.70 -4.05
C PHE A 44 5.51 -1.53 -4.79
N ILE A 45 6.13 -2.48 -4.09
CA ILE A 45 7.10 -3.43 -4.65
C ILE A 45 6.48 -4.82 -4.56
N GLN A 46 6.14 -5.37 -5.72
CA GLN A 46 5.56 -6.70 -5.78
C GLN A 46 6.63 -7.78 -5.56
N ALA A 47 6.45 -8.60 -4.53
CA ALA A 47 7.21 -9.82 -4.32
C ALA A 47 6.65 -10.98 -5.16
N ARG A 48 7.39 -12.10 -5.24
CA ARG A 48 6.91 -13.33 -5.90
C ARG A 48 6.02 -14.19 -4.99
N HIS A 49 6.18 -14.04 -3.67
CA HIS A 49 5.46 -14.75 -2.65
C HIS A 49 5.33 -13.85 -1.43
N GLU A 50 4.25 -13.94 -0.66
CA GLU A 50 3.99 -13.09 0.51
C GLU A 50 5.09 -13.21 1.56
N GLU A 51 5.63 -14.42 1.75
CA GLU A 51 6.76 -14.65 2.67
C GLU A 51 7.98 -13.80 2.29
N MET A 52 8.28 -13.67 1.00
CA MET A 52 9.39 -12.83 0.52
C MET A 52 9.11 -11.33 0.62
N ALA A 53 7.85 -10.92 0.78
CA ALA A 53 7.53 -9.51 1.03
C ALA A 53 7.81 -9.10 2.48
N ALA A 54 7.87 -10.09 3.39
CA ALA A 54 8.04 -9.85 4.82
C ALA A 54 9.52 -9.79 5.27
N PHE A 55 10.44 -10.38 4.49
CA PHE A 55 11.88 -10.50 4.79
C PHE A 55 12.73 -9.77 3.75
#